data_AF-A0A537C9F0-F1
#
_entry.id   AF-A0A537C9F0-F1
#
_cell.length_a   1.000
_cell.length_b   1.000
_cell.length_c   1.000
_cell.angle_alpha   90.00
_cell.angle_beta   90.00
_cell.angle_gamma   90.00
#
_symmetry.space_group_name_H-M   'P 1'
#
loop_
_entity.id
_entity.type
_entity.pdbx_description
1 polymer ?
#
loop_
_entity_poly.entity_id
_entity_poly.type
_entity_poly.pdbx_seq_one_letter_code
_entity_poly.pdbx_strand_id
1 'polypeptide(L)'
;MILDVSDYQFRRPNPQIRVISKLFWDDQGEAEPMIPVKIKGHPYIISTDEAGGASGMGGWAAACGRGASPFGYPNIIDVGDETNPRIIAKLRLEVSDPANCSALLAETPPDAPGTAPGTNLPPESGTTNYSGERCVADNPNNAKMLACSFQNAALRVFDVRDPHHPKEIAYWKPPAVRTEVRPASGSWAPGVDRTVDKIAGWARWVKGKGHDKLQLWTVSDGNGFQVLRFTDNFKARHKELFEDDSDE
;
A
#
# COMPACT_ATOMS: atom_id res chain seq x y z
N MET A 1 -14.70 9.97 2.69
CA MET A 1 -15.75 10.73 3.41
C MET A 1 -15.44 10.69 4.89
N ILE A 2 -15.63 11.80 5.61
CA ILE A 2 -15.50 11.86 7.06
C ILE A 2 -16.90 11.94 7.66
N LEU A 3 -17.17 11.10 8.65
CA LEU A 3 -18.49 10.92 9.26
C LEU A 3 -18.41 11.16 10.77
N ASP A 4 -19.34 11.95 11.30
CA ASP A 4 -19.64 11.95 12.73
C ASP A 4 -20.64 10.81 13.02
N VAL A 5 -20.16 9.82 13.76
CA VAL A 5 -20.90 8.64 14.22
C VAL A 5 -21.12 8.64 15.74
N SER A 6 -21.00 9.80 16.39
CA SER A 6 -21.11 9.94 17.85
C SER A 6 -22.42 9.39 18.43
N ASP A 7 -23.52 9.45 17.69
CA ASP A 7 -24.80 8.88 18.17
C ASP A 7 -24.70 7.37 18.43
N TYR A 8 -23.95 6.63 17.61
CA TYR A 8 -23.68 5.21 17.85
C TYR A 8 -22.80 5.00 19.07
N GLN A 9 -21.73 5.79 19.21
CA GLN A 9 -20.82 5.69 20.36
C GLN A 9 -21.54 5.97 21.68
N PHE A 10 -22.46 6.93 21.67
CA PHE A 10 -23.30 7.28 22.82
C PHE A 10 -24.59 6.45 22.94
N ARG A 11 -24.80 5.47 22.04
CA ARG A 11 -25.98 4.58 22.01
C ARG A 11 -27.32 5.33 22.08
N ARG A 12 -27.43 6.45 21.37
CA ARG A 12 -28.64 7.28 21.37
C ARG A 12 -29.80 6.54 20.68
N PRO A 13 -31.06 6.77 21.10
CA PRO A 13 -32.21 6.31 20.33
C PRO A 13 -32.23 7.00 18.96
N ASN A 14 -32.57 6.26 17.90
CA ASN A 14 -32.61 6.74 16.51
C ASN A 14 -31.30 7.41 16.04
N PRO A 15 -30.16 6.68 16.06
CA PRO A 15 -28.86 7.28 15.78
C PRO A 15 -28.79 7.86 14.38
N GLN A 16 -28.20 9.04 14.25
CA GLN A 16 -27.99 9.71 12.98
C GLN A 16 -26.49 9.70 12.62
N ILE A 17 -26.20 9.44 11.35
CA ILE A 17 -24.86 9.62 10.77
C ILE A 17 -24.84 11.00 10.13
N ARG A 18 -23.86 11.83 10.49
CA ARG A 18 -23.68 13.16 9.90
C ARG A 18 -22.43 13.16 9.03
N VAL A 19 -22.58 13.63 7.79
CA VAL A 19 -21.43 13.82 6.90
C VAL A 19 -20.73 15.11 7.29
N ILE A 20 -19.47 15.02 7.69
CA ILE A 20 -18.63 16.20 7.97
C ILE A 20 -18.08 16.74 6.65
N SER A 21 -17.44 15.88 5.86
CA SER A 21 -16.83 16.26 4.59
C SER A 21 -16.69 15.08 3.62
N LYS A 22 -16.46 15.40 2.35
CA LYS A 22 -16.21 14.43 1.29
C LYS A 22 -14.96 14.83 0.53
N LEU A 23 -14.14 13.83 0.22
CA LEU A 23 -12.95 13.94 -0.63
C LEU A 23 -13.04 12.83 -1.66
N PHE A 24 -12.81 13.19 -2.91
CA PHE A 24 -12.86 12.30 -4.06
C PHE A 24 -11.56 12.43 -4.86
N TRP A 25 -11.20 11.37 -5.56
CA TRP A 25 -10.16 11.33 -6.58
C TRP A 25 -10.64 10.44 -7.71
N ASP A 26 -10.15 10.70 -8.92
CA ASP A 26 -10.62 10.10 -10.17
C ASP A 26 -9.50 9.36 -10.94
N ASP A 27 -8.30 9.32 -10.37
CA ASP A 27 -7.10 8.78 -11.02
C ASP A 27 -6.67 7.38 -10.52
N GLN A 28 -7.51 6.73 -9.71
CA GLN A 28 -7.32 5.38 -9.16
C GLN A 28 -8.65 4.59 -9.17
N GLY A 29 -8.72 3.48 -8.42
CA GLY A 29 -9.83 2.53 -8.44
C GLY A 29 -10.39 2.24 -7.05
N GLU A 30 -10.03 1.08 -6.51
CA GLU A 30 -10.65 0.48 -5.33
C GLU A 30 -9.92 0.85 -4.05
N ALA A 31 -10.39 1.91 -3.39
CA ALA A 31 -9.84 2.36 -2.12
C ALA A 31 -10.08 1.36 -0.98
N GLU A 32 -9.01 1.03 -0.25
CA GLU A 32 -8.98 0.01 0.82
C GLU A 32 -8.86 0.70 2.22
N PRO A 33 -7.97 0.37 3.20
CA PRO A 33 -8.05 1.04 4.49
C PRO A 33 -7.64 2.52 4.44
N MET A 34 -8.25 3.27 5.34
CA MET A 34 -7.89 4.64 5.71
C MET A 34 -7.16 4.59 7.06
N ILE A 35 -5.85 4.80 7.05
CA ILE A 35 -4.99 4.60 8.23
C ILE A 35 -4.63 5.96 8.84
N PRO A 36 -5.10 6.27 10.06
CA PRO A 36 -4.74 7.52 10.73
C PRO A 36 -3.29 7.48 11.21
N VAL A 37 -2.55 8.56 10.95
CA VAL A 37 -1.19 8.77 11.43
C VAL A 37 -1.01 10.21 11.89
N LYS A 38 -0.02 10.45 12.73
CA LYS A 38 0.50 11.79 13.00
C LYS A 38 1.93 11.89 12.51
N ILE A 39 2.27 12.97 11.82
CA ILE A 39 3.65 13.27 11.41
C ILE A 39 3.96 14.63 12.01
N LYS A 40 4.98 14.69 12.90
CA LYS A 40 5.33 15.92 13.64
C LYS A 40 4.13 16.55 14.36
N GLY A 41 3.26 15.71 14.94
CA GLY A 41 2.05 16.13 15.66
C GLY A 41 0.84 16.48 14.81
N HIS A 42 1.00 16.69 13.50
CA HIS A 42 -0.11 17.00 12.58
C HIS A 42 -0.81 15.73 12.10
N PRO A 43 -2.16 15.65 12.10
CA PRO A 43 -2.88 14.44 11.73
C PRO A 43 -3.04 14.30 10.21
N TYR A 44 -2.79 13.07 9.73
CA TYR A 44 -2.97 12.67 8.34
C TYR A 44 -3.73 11.33 8.29
N ILE A 45 -4.33 11.05 7.14
CA ILE A 45 -4.83 9.72 6.78
C ILE A 45 -3.99 9.21 5.60
N ILE A 46 -3.52 7.98 5.72
CA ILE A 46 -2.94 7.23 4.60
C ILE A 46 -4.04 6.38 4.00
N SER A 47 -4.46 6.69 2.77
CA SER A 47 -5.32 5.77 2.01
C SER A 47 -4.47 4.69 1.35
N THR A 48 -5.09 3.61 0.91
CA THR A 48 -4.52 2.67 -0.07
C THR A 48 -5.55 2.38 -1.15
N ASP A 49 -5.11 1.75 -2.24
CA ASP A 49 -5.95 1.43 -3.39
C ASP A 49 -5.45 0.15 -4.04
N GLU A 50 -6.26 -0.90 -4.03
CA GLU A 50 -5.84 -2.26 -4.40
C GLU A 50 -5.99 -2.60 -5.89
N ALA A 51 -6.42 -1.66 -6.74
CA ALA A 51 -6.76 -2.01 -8.11
C ALA A 51 -6.42 -0.95 -9.18
N GLY A 52 -6.24 0.31 -8.78
CA GLY A 52 -5.98 1.42 -9.69
C GLY A 52 -7.05 1.59 -10.76
N GLY A 53 -6.73 2.33 -11.81
CA GLY A 53 -7.63 2.51 -12.95
C GLY A 53 -7.89 1.22 -13.73
N ALA A 54 -7.04 0.20 -13.59
CA ALA A 54 -7.15 -1.07 -14.30
C ALA A 54 -8.31 -1.97 -13.83
N SER A 55 -8.94 -1.69 -12.68
CA SER A 55 -10.20 -2.35 -12.29
C SER A 55 -11.44 -1.74 -12.96
N GLY A 56 -11.30 -0.54 -13.51
CA GLY A 56 -12.39 0.15 -14.20
C GLY A 56 -12.77 -0.51 -15.53
N MET A 57 -13.90 -0.05 -16.09
CA MET A 57 -14.37 -0.50 -17.40
C MET A 57 -13.28 -0.37 -18.48
N GLY A 58 -13.08 -1.45 -19.24
CA GLY A 58 -12.08 -1.55 -20.29
C GLY A 58 -10.66 -1.88 -19.79
N GLY A 59 -10.52 -2.18 -18.50
CA GLY A 59 -9.30 -2.69 -17.89
C GLY A 59 -8.10 -1.75 -18.00
N TRP A 60 -6.91 -2.35 -17.95
CA TRP A 60 -5.62 -1.66 -17.97
C TRP A 60 -5.45 -0.77 -19.21
N ALA A 61 -5.80 -1.26 -20.40
CA ALA A 61 -5.70 -0.46 -21.63
C ALA A 61 -6.55 0.81 -21.58
N ALA A 62 -7.78 0.71 -21.09
CA ALA A 62 -8.65 1.88 -20.92
C ALA A 62 -8.16 2.81 -19.80
N ALA A 63 -7.56 2.28 -18.73
CA ALA A 63 -6.93 3.10 -17.70
C ALA A 63 -5.83 4.00 -18.27
N CYS A 64 -4.92 3.43 -19.08
CA CYS A 64 -3.90 4.21 -19.77
C CYS A 64 -4.51 5.23 -20.73
N GLY A 65 -5.54 4.86 -21.48
CA GLY A 65 -6.24 5.76 -22.40
C GLY A 65 -6.90 6.96 -21.72
N ARG A 66 -7.29 6.84 -20.45
CA ARG A 66 -7.83 7.94 -19.64
C ARG A 66 -6.75 8.78 -18.94
N GLY A 67 -5.48 8.39 -19.02
CA GLY A 67 -4.41 9.02 -18.23
C GLY A 67 -4.53 8.75 -16.72
N ALA A 68 -5.28 7.72 -16.33
CA ALA A 68 -5.35 7.27 -14.95
C ALA A 68 -4.13 6.40 -14.63
N SER A 69 -3.83 6.24 -13.34
CA SER A 69 -2.82 5.26 -12.95
C SER A 69 -3.32 3.86 -13.26
N PRO A 70 -2.51 2.96 -13.85
CA PRO A 70 -2.95 1.59 -14.05
C PRO A 70 -3.16 0.88 -12.71
N PHE A 71 -2.27 1.09 -11.75
CA PHE A 71 -2.29 0.43 -10.45
C PHE A 71 -2.49 1.42 -9.30
N GLY A 72 -3.16 0.99 -8.25
CA GLY A 72 -3.47 1.83 -7.10
C GLY A 72 -2.23 2.14 -6.26
N TYR A 73 -2.30 3.22 -5.49
CA TYR A 73 -1.21 3.69 -4.65
C TYR A 73 -1.74 4.45 -3.42
N PRO A 74 -0.95 4.55 -2.34
CA PRO A 74 -1.35 5.33 -1.17
C PRO A 74 -1.38 6.83 -1.41
N ASN A 75 -2.38 7.52 -0.85
CA ASN A 75 -2.39 8.98 -0.74
C ASN A 75 -2.06 9.39 0.70
N ILE A 76 -1.31 10.49 0.88
CA ILE A 76 -1.25 11.20 2.16
C ILE A 76 -2.33 12.28 2.12
N ILE A 77 -3.31 12.17 3.01
CA ILE A 77 -4.46 13.05 3.13
C ILE A 77 -4.29 13.87 4.40
N ASP A 78 -4.15 15.18 4.28
CA ASP A 78 -4.22 16.11 5.39
C ASP A 78 -5.65 16.16 5.94
N VAL A 79 -5.77 15.93 7.25
CA VAL A 79 -7.04 15.99 7.99
C VAL A 79 -6.91 16.86 9.26
N GLY A 80 -5.99 17.82 9.26
CA GLY A 80 -5.87 18.83 10.33
C GLY A 80 -7.15 19.66 10.48
N ASP A 81 -7.88 19.86 9.38
CA ASP A 81 -9.25 20.34 9.35
C ASP A 81 -10.14 19.26 8.69
N GLU A 82 -10.91 18.55 9.51
CA GLU A 82 -11.80 17.48 9.04
C GLU A 82 -12.93 17.95 8.13
N THR A 83 -13.22 19.25 8.12
CA THR A 83 -14.24 19.84 7.22
C THR A 83 -13.71 20.08 5.81
N ASN A 84 -12.38 20.08 5.63
CA ASN A 84 -11.69 20.37 4.37
C ASN A 84 -10.44 19.48 4.18
N PRO A 85 -10.60 18.14 4.11
CA PRO A 85 -9.50 17.22 3.91
C PRO A 85 -8.89 17.35 2.51
N ARG A 86 -7.57 17.16 2.38
CA ARG A 86 -6.84 17.36 1.12
C ARG A 86 -5.78 16.31 0.88
N ILE A 87 -5.70 15.77 -0.33
CA ILE A 87 -4.54 14.96 -0.75
C ILE A 87 -3.35 15.90 -0.91
N ILE A 88 -2.28 15.65 -0.16
CA ILE A 88 -1.05 16.47 -0.21
C ILE A 88 0.12 15.76 -0.88
N ALA A 89 0.09 14.42 -0.95
CA ALA A 89 1.09 13.63 -1.65
C ALA A 89 0.52 12.28 -2.10
N LYS A 90 1.18 11.68 -3.09
CA LYS A 90 0.84 10.38 -3.69
C LYS A 90 2.08 9.49 -3.67
N LEU A 91 2.00 8.32 -3.03
CA LEU A 91 3.11 7.37 -2.90
C LEU A 91 3.13 6.44 -4.12
N ARG A 92 3.35 7.02 -5.29
CA ARG A 92 3.40 6.28 -6.57
C ARG A 92 4.72 5.53 -6.70
N LEU A 93 4.62 4.29 -7.20
CA LEU A 93 5.75 3.63 -7.84
C LEU A 93 5.82 4.06 -9.31
N GLU A 94 6.95 3.82 -9.98
CA GLU A 94 7.06 4.09 -11.44
C GLU A 94 6.00 3.33 -12.25
N VAL A 95 5.65 2.10 -11.83
CA VAL A 95 4.57 1.29 -12.44
C VAL A 95 3.18 1.85 -12.17
N SER A 96 3.03 2.71 -11.17
CA SER A 96 1.78 3.42 -10.83
C SER A 96 1.78 4.86 -11.37
N ASP A 97 2.77 5.24 -12.17
CA ASP A 97 2.79 6.56 -12.81
C ASP A 97 1.98 6.51 -14.12
N PRO A 98 0.92 7.32 -14.27
CA PRO A 98 0.18 7.39 -15.52
C PRO A 98 1.05 7.67 -16.75
N ALA A 99 2.16 8.42 -16.58
CA ALA A 99 3.10 8.71 -17.68
C ALA A 99 3.79 7.45 -18.22
N ASN A 100 3.96 6.43 -17.38
CA ASN A 100 4.60 5.17 -17.76
C ASN A 100 3.58 4.10 -18.23
N CYS A 101 2.28 4.36 -18.10
CA CYS A 101 1.22 3.36 -18.29
C CYS A 101 1.29 2.67 -19.67
N SER A 102 1.36 3.46 -20.74
CA SER A 102 1.38 2.92 -22.11
C SER A 102 2.64 2.13 -22.43
N ALA A 103 3.80 2.57 -21.92
CA ALA A 103 5.05 1.84 -22.09
C ALA A 103 5.01 0.51 -21.33
N LEU A 104 4.55 0.54 -20.07
CA LEU A 104 4.41 -0.65 -19.25
C LEU A 104 3.45 -1.67 -19.86
N LEU A 105 2.30 -1.22 -20.38
CA LEU A 105 1.32 -2.09 -21.05
C LEU A 105 1.91 -2.74 -22.32
N ALA A 106 2.74 -2.02 -23.07
CA ALA A 106 3.38 -2.54 -24.27
C ALA A 106 4.48 -3.57 -23.95
N GLU A 107 5.26 -3.34 -22.88
CA GLU A 107 6.35 -4.22 -22.45
C GLU A 107 5.86 -5.43 -21.64
N THR A 108 4.76 -5.25 -20.90
CA THR A 108 4.18 -6.26 -20.00
C THR A 108 2.68 -6.39 -20.30
N PRO A 109 2.30 -7.01 -21.43
CA PRO A 109 0.89 -7.22 -21.74
C PRO A 109 0.22 -8.13 -20.69
N PRO A 110 -1.11 -8.04 -20.53
CA PRO A 110 -1.89 -8.95 -19.69
C PRO A 110 -1.43 -10.41 -19.82
N ASP A 111 -1.02 -10.99 -18.70
CA ASP A 111 -0.54 -12.35 -18.62
C ASP A 111 -1.70 -13.37 -18.61
N ALA A 112 -1.37 -14.65 -18.84
CA ALA A 112 -2.37 -15.70 -18.80
C ALA A 112 -2.97 -15.83 -17.38
N PRO A 113 -4.28 -16.12 -17.25
CA PRO A 113 -4.93 -16.28 -15.95
C PRO A 113 -4.17 -17.21 -15.00
N GLY A 114 -3.89 -16.71 -13.80
CA GLY A 114 -3.28 -17.45 -12.68
C GLY A 114 -1.75 -17.39 -12.60
N THR A 115 -1.07 -16.77 -13.56
CA THR A 115 0.39 -16.61 -13.56
C THR A 115 0.90 -15.69 -12.45
N ALA A 116 0.07 -14.75 -11.99
CA ALA A 116 0.21 -14.08 -10.70
C ALA A 116 -0.90 -14.53 -9.72
N PRO A 117 -0.58 -14.83 -8.45
CA PRO A 117 -1.55 -15.36 -7.50
C PRO A 117 -2.55 -14.30 -7.00
N GLY A 118 -3.85 -14.51 -7.28
CA GLY A 118 -4.97 -13.85 -6.63
C GLY A 118 -5.08 -12.34 -6.89
N THR A 119 -5.38 -11.96 -8.13
CA THR A 119 -5.72 -10.57 -8.53
C THR A 119 -7.20 -10.26 -8.31
N ASN A 120 -7.51 -8.99 -8.07
CA ASN A 120 -8.85 -8.41 -8.12
C ASN A 120 -9.14 -7.68 -9.45
N LEU A 121 -8.19 -7.68 -10.40
CA LEU A 121 -8.37 -7.04 -11.70
C LEU A 121 -9.28 -7.87 -12.62
N PRO A 122 -10.01 -7.21 -13.55
CA PRO A 122 -10.80 -7.90 -14.54
C PRO A 122 -9.89 -8.68 -15.53
N PRO A 123 -10.37 -9.78 -16.15
CA PRO A 123 -9.54 -10.66 -16.97
C PRO A 123 -8.77 -9.96 -18.10
N GLU A 124 -9.34 -8.91 -18.71
CA GLU A 124 -8.69 -8.12 -19.76
C GLU A 124 -7.47 -7.33 -19.29
N SER A 125 -7.31 -7.12 -17.98
CA SER A 125 -6.14 -6.50 -17.37
C SER A 125 -5.04 -7.52 -17.02
N GLY A 126 -5.33 -8.82 -17.16
CA GLY A 126 -4.42 -9.88 -16.74
C GLY A 126 -4.42 -10.07 -15.23
N THR A 127 -3.42 -10.80 -14.73
CA THR A 127 -3.31 -11.17 -13.32
C THR A 127 -2.23 -10.44 -12.56
N THR A 128 -1.24 -9.87 -13.23
CA THR A 128 -0.25 -9.03 -12.57
C THR A 128 -0.88 -7.71 -12.08
N ASN A 129 -0.82 -7.47 -10.78
CA ASN A 129 -1.31 -6.25 -10.15
C ASN A 129 -0.23 -5.67 -9.22
N TYR A 130 0.16 -4.41 -9.46
CA TYR A 130 1.15 -3.70 -8.65
C TYR A 130 0.53 -2.68 -7.68
N SER A 131 -0.76 -2.82 -7.38
CA SER A 131 -1.50 -1.85 -6.56
C SER A 131 -1.17 -1.95 -5.07
N GLY A 132 -1.18 -0.79 -4.40
CA GLY A 132 -0.96 -0.66 -2.96
C GLY A 132 -2.16 -1.09 -2.13
N GLU A 133 -2.05 -2.16 -1.34
CA GLU A 133 -3.20 -2.77 -0.67
C GLU A 133 -3.32 -2.33 0.80
N ARG A 134 -2.25 -2.43 1.58
CA ARG A 134 -2.22 -2.07 3.02
C ARG A 134 -0.97 -1.28 3.36
N CYS A 135 -1.07 -0.32 4.26
CA CYS A 135 0.08 0.43 4.78
C CYS A 135 0.08 0.45 6.31
N VAL A 136 1.23 0.49 6.95
CA VAL A 136 1.35 0.63 8.40
C VAL A 136 2.50 1.57 8.75
N ALA A 137 2.21 2.54 9.62
CA ALA A 137 3.24 3.43 10.16
C ALA A 137 4.12 2.70 11.18
N ASP A 138 5.39 3.05 11.19
CA ASP A 138 6.35 2.61 12.22
C ASP A 138 5.92 3.05 13.62
N ASN A 139 5.40 4.27 13.74
CA ASN A 139 4.71 4.78 14.91
C ASN A 139 3.49 5.61 14.48
N PRO A 140 2.24 5.19 14.73
CA PRO A 140 1.06 5.93 14.30
C PRO A 140 0.93 7.31 14.95
N ASN A 141 1.59 7.57 16.08
CA ASN A 141 1.56 8.87 16.76
C ASN A 141 2.71 9.81 16.37
N ASN A 142 3.73 9.32 15.67
CA ASN A 142 4.83 10.12 15.12
C ASN A 142 5.50 9.32 13.99
N ALA A 143 4.83 9.20 12.86
CA ALA A 143 5.25 8.36 11.75
C ALA A 143 6.48 8.96 11.07
N LYS A 144 7.57 8.18 11.01
CA LYS A 144 8.74 8.49 10.19
C LYS A 144 8.73 7.66 8.91
N MET A 145 8.22 6.44 9.00
CA MET A 145 8.17 5.49 7.89
C MET A 145 6.79 4.84 7.74
N LEU A 146 6.43 4.54 6.49
CA LEU A 146 5.29 3.68 6.16
C LEU A 146 5.80 2.41 5.49
N ALA A 147 5.41 1.25 6.00
CA ALA A 147 5.56 -0.03 5.29
C ALA A 147 4.25 -0.36 4.59
N CYS A 148 4.28 -0.49 3.26
CA CYS A 148 3.12 -0.70 2.42
C CYS A 148 3.26 -1.97 1.59
N SER A 149 2.24 -2.82 1.61
CA SER A 149 2.08 -3.94 0.68
C SER A 149 1.57 -3.42 -0.66
N PHE A 150 2.22 -3.82 -1.75
CA PHE A 150 1.92 -3.44 -3.13
C PHE A 150 1.74 -4.68 -4.01
N GLN A 151 0.93 -5.63 -3.58
CA GLN A 151 0.66 -6.88 -4.30
C GLN A 151 1.92 -7.50 -4.95
N ASN A 152 2.02 -7.54 -6.28
CA ASN A 152 3.18 -8.12 -6.99
C ASN A 152 4.42 -7.21 -7.04
N ALA A 153 4.28 -5.94 -6.64
CA ALA A 153 5.37 -5.03 -6.29
C ALA A 153 5.79 -5.21 -4.82
N ALA A 154 5.13 -6.11 -4.10
CA ALA A 154 5.48 -6.65 -2.79
C ALA A 154 5.63 -5.56 -1.72
N LEU A 155 6.56 -5.69 -0.78
CA LEU A 155 6.66 -4.76 0.34
C LEU A 155 7.50 -3.54 -0.04
N ARG A 156 6.98 -2.35 0.21
CA ARG A 156 7.62 -1.05 -0.01
C ARG A 156 7.72 -0.30 1.30
N VAL A 157 8.81 0.43 1.51
CA VAL A 157 8.95 1.31 2.67
C VAL A 157 9.22 2.73 2.20
N PHE A 158 8.43 3.66 2.71
CA PHE A 158 8.52 5.08 2.40
C PHE A 158 8.95 5.87 3.64
N ASP A 159 9.87 6.82 3.46
CA ASP A 159 10.11 7.91 4.40
C ASP A 159 9.02 8.98 4.21
N VAL A 160 8.35 9.35 5.30
CA VAL A 160 7.24 10.31 5.30
C VAL A 160 7.45 11.48 6.26
N ARG A 161 8.69 11.70 6.74
CA ARG A 161 9.00 12.82 7.66
C ARG A 161 8.75 14.19 7.04
N ASP A 162 8.86 14.28 5.71
CA ASP A 162 8.30 15.36 4.91
C ASP A 162 7.07 14.81 4.15
N PRO A 163 5.84 15.03 4.65
CA PRO A 163 4.64 14.47 4.06
C PRO A 163 4.30 15.07 2.69
N HIS A 164 4.93 16.18 2.29
CA HIS A 164 4.77 16.74 0.93
C HIS A 164 5.72 16.10 -0.08
N HIS A 165 6.82 15.48 0.39
CA HIS A 165 7.83 14.86 -0.45
C HIS A 165 8.20 13.46 0.07
N PRO A 166 7.23 12.53 0.20
CA PRO A 166 7.53 11.18 0.64
C PRO A 166 8.44 10.48 -0.37
N LYS A 167 9.29 9.57 0.11
CA LYS A 167 10.30 8.90 -0.71
C LYS A 167 10.35 7.40 -0.41
N GLU A 168 10.33 6.56 -1.44
CA GLU A 168 10.65 5.13 -1.27
C GLU A 168 12.13 4.97 -0.87
N ILE A 169 12.36 4.24 0.22
CA ILE A 169 13.70 4.05 0.80
C ILE A 169 14.15 2.58 0.85
N ALA A 170 13.21 1.64 0.73
CA ALA A 170 13.51 0.22 0.66
C ALA A 170 12.33 -0.57 0.07
N TYR A 171 12.63 -1.76 -0.43
CA TYR A 171 11.62 -2.73 -0.82
C TYR A 171 12.08 -4.17 -0.57
N TRP A 172 11.13 -5.08 -0.54
CA TRP A 172 11.37 -6.52 -0.50
C TRP A 172 10.40 -7.24 -1.43
N LYS A 173 10.95 -8.00 -2.38
CA LYS A 173 10.20 -8.89 -3.26
C LYS A 173 10.57 -10.34 -2.94
N PRO A 174 9.65 -11.15 -2.39
CA PRO A 174 9.91 -12.57 -2.18
C PRO A 174 10.05 -13.31 -3.52
N PRO A 175 10.78 -14.44 -3.55
CA PRO A 175 10.95 -15.23 -4.76
C PRO A 175 9.61 -15.84 -5.20
N ALA A 176 9.41 -15.97 -6.51
CA ALA A 176 8.23 -16.66 -7.02
C ALA A 176 8.28 -18.16 -6.72
N VAL A 177 7.14 -18.76 -6.38
CA VAL A 177 7.05 -20.19 -6.07
C VAL A 177 7.04 -21.09 -7.32
N ARG A 178 7.06 -20.50 -8.53
CA ARG A 178 7.05 -21.22 -9.80
C ARG A 178 5.93 -22.25 -9.86
N THR A 179 6.24 -23.50 -10.17
CA THR A 179 5.28 -24.60 -10.30
C THR A 179 4.94 -25.29 -8.99
N GLU A 180 5.47 -24.81 -7.86
CA GLU A 180 5.19 -25.42 -6.56
C GLU A 180 3.74 -25.16 -6.13
N VAL A 181 3.08 -26.22 -5.67
CA VAL A 181 1.74 -26.13 -5.07
C VAL A 181 1.89 -25.82 -3.59
N ARG A 182 1.32 -24.70 -3.16
CA ARG A 182 1.35 -24.23 -1.76
C ARG A 182 -0.07 -24.21 -1.19
N PRO A 183 -0.53 -25.30 -0.54
CA PRO A 183 -1.83 -25.32 0.13
C PRO A 183 -1.95 -24.17 1.14
N ALA A 184 -3.15 -23.57 1.23
CA ALA A 184 -3.42 -22.36 2.04
C ALA A 184 -2.73 -21.06 1.55
N SER A 185 -2.48 -20.95 0.24
CA SER A 185 -2.05 -19.70 -0.40
C SER A 185 -2.81 -19.42 -1.70
N GLY A 186 -2.59 -18.25 -2.31
CA GLY A 186 -3.00 -17.98 -3.70
C GLY A 186 -2.33 -18.90 -4.74
N SER A 187 -1.36 -19.73 -4.32
CA SER A 187 -0.57 -20.64 -5.16
C SER A 187 -0.94 -22.12 -5.04
N TRP A 188 -2.24 -22.40 -4.90
CA TRP A 188 -2.76 -23.74 -4.61
C TRP A 188 -3.17 -24.58 -5.84
N ALA A 189 -3.16 -24.00 -7.06
CA ALA A 189 -3.49 -24.71 -8.29
C ALA A 189 -2.25 -25.40 -8.92
N PRO A 190 -2.32 -26.70 -9.27
CA PRO A 190 -1.24 -27.41 -9.97
C PRO A 190 -1.12 -27.00 -11.44
N GLY A 191 0.07 -27.17 -12.03
CA GLY A 191 0.31 -26.94 -13.46
C GLY A 191 0.43 -25.46 -13.88
N VAL A 192 0.46 -24.54 -12.92
CA VAL A 192 0.62 -23.10 -13.17
C VAL A 192 2.02 -22.67 -12.76
N ASP A 193 2.76 -22.03 -13.66
CA ASP A 193 4.06 -21.45 -13.38
C ASP A 193 3.93 -20.01 -12.91
N ARG A 194 4.05 -19.79 -11.60
CA ARG A 194 3.92 -18.46 -11.00
C ARG A 194 5.24 -17.73 -11.10
N THR A 195 5.25 -16.62 -11.82
CA THR A 195 6.47 -15.85 -12.12
C THR A 195 6.76 -14.75 -11.10
N VAL A 196 5.77 -14.44 -10.25
CA VAL A 196 5.85 -13.46 -9.17
C VAL A 196 5.21 -14.03 -7.90
N ASP A 197 5.60 -13.48 -6.75
CA ASP A 197 4.86 -13.64 -5.50
C ASP A 197 4.12 -12.33 -5.17
N LYS A 198 3.19 -12.37 -4.21
CA LYS A 198 2.34 -11.26 -3.81
C LYS A 198 2.47 -11.00 -2.31
N ILE A 199 2.61 -9.73 -1.92
CA ILE A 199 2.39 -9.29 -0.53
C ILE A 199 1.20 -8.33 -0.58
N ALA A 200 0.11 -8.76 0.07
CA ALA A 200 -1.18 -8.09 0.09
C ALA A 200 -1.57 -7.66 1.53
N GLY A 201 -1.21 -8.49 2.51
CA GLY A 201 -1.56 -8.28 3.92
C GLY A 201 -0.79 -7.15 4.62
N TRP A 202 -1.19 -6.88 5.86
CA TRP A 202 -0.53 -5.92 6.73
C TRP A 202 0.89 -6.38 7.10
N ALA A 203 1.84 -5.46 6.98
CA ALA A 203 3.12 -5.63 7.66
C ALA A 203 3.00 -5.30 9.15
N ARG A 204 4.01 -5.65 9.94
CA ARG A 204 4.11 -5.27 11.35
C ARG A 204 5.52 -4.83 11.69
N TRP A 205 5.63 -3.61 12.18
CA TRP A 205 6.85 -3.11 12.81
C TRP A 205 7.02 -3.75 14.19
N VAL A 206 8.20 -4.31 14.46
CA VAL A 206 8.51 -4.97 15.74
C VAL A 206 9.82 -4.39 16.28
N LYS A 207 9.74 -3.71 17.43
CA LYS A 207 10.89 -3.25 18.21
C LYS A 207 11.30 -4.35 19.21
N GLY A 208 12.54 -4.86 19.09
CA GLY A 208 13.10 -5.86 20.01
C GLY A 208 13.84 -5.24 21.20
N LYS A 209 14.48 -6.07 22.04
CA LYS A 209 15.42 -5.64 23.10
C LYS A 209 16.87 -5.94 22.69
N GLY A 210 17.83 -5.08 23.06
CA GLY A 210 19.26 -5.28 22.77
C GLY A 210 19.65 -4.88 21.35
N HIS A 211 20.62 -5.57 20.72
CA HIS A 211 21.03 -5.32 19.34
C HIS A 211 19.95 -5.65 18.29
N ASP A 212 18.78 -6.15 18.70
CA ASP A 212 17.61 -6.43 17.85
C ASP A 212 16.89 -5.14 17.44
N LYS A 213 17.56 -4.50 16.49
CA LYS A 213 17.15 -3.40 15.61
C LYS A 213 15.78 -3.70 15.00
N LEU A 214 14.92 -2.67 14.97
CA LEU A 214 13.61 -2.61 14.30
C LEU A 214 13.45 -3.64 13.16
N GLN A 215 12.52 -4.57 13.34
CA GLN A 215 12.15 -5.61 12.37
C GLN A 215 10.85 -5.24 11.67
N LEU A 216 10.68 -5.80 10.47
CA LEU A 216 9.45 -5.70 9.70
C LEU A 216 8.96 -7.10 9.36
N TRP A 217 7.84 -7.49 9.96
CA TRP A 217 7.22 -8.79 9.75
C TRP A 217 6.15 -8.68 8.66
N THR A 218 6.10 -9.66 7.76
CA THR A 218 5.14 -9.67 6.64
C THR A 218 4.77 -11.11 6.27
N VAL A 219 3.73 -11.25 5.45
CA VAL A 219 3.30 -12.52 4.88
C VAL A 219 3.12 -12.31 3.37
N SER A 220 3.73 -13.19 2.57
CA SER A 220 3.42 -13.27 1.14
C SER A 220 2.58 -14.51 0.85
N ASP A 221 1.87 -14.49 -0.28
CA ASP A 221 1.03 -15.63 -0.70
C ASP A 221 1.89 -16.90 -0.80
N GLY A 222 2.96 -16.88 -1.59
CA GLY A 222 3.75 -18.06 -1.90
C GLY A 222 4.69 -18.51 -0.77
N ASN A 223 5.41 -17.57 -0.16
CA ASN A 223 6.46 -17.87 0.83
C ASN A 223 5.99 -17.79 2.29
N GLY A 224 4.77 -17.33 2.56
CA GLY A 224 4.24 -17.23 3.91
C GLY A 224 4.95 -16.17 4.75
N PHE A 225 5.07 -16.44 6.06
CA PHE A 225 5.60 -15.51 7.06
C PHE A 225 7.11 -15.25 6.90
N GLN A 226 7.49 -13.97 6.96
CA GLN A 226 8.84 -13.49 6.74
C GLN A 226 9.19 -12.40 7.76
N VAL A 227 10.43 -12.44 8.27
CA VAL A 227 11.01 -11.41 9.16
C VAL A 227 12.12 -10.69 8.41
N LEU A 228 11.95 -9.39 8.24
CA LEU A 228 12.87 -8.53 7.49
C LEU A 228 13.52 -7.53 8.43
N ARG A 229 14.68 -7.02 8.02
CA ARG A 229 15.38 -5.92 8.71
C ARG A 229 16.12 -5.05 7.70
N PHE A 230 16.31 -3.78 8.05
CA PHE A 230 17.25 -2.93 7.32
C PHE A 230 18.69 -3.41 7.51
N THR A 231 19.49 -3.27 6.44
CA THR A 231 20.93 -3.54 6.49
C THR A 231 21.61 -2.59 7.48
N ASP A 232 22.74 -3.02 8.06
CA ASP A 232 23.44 -2.20 9.05
C ASP A 232 24.05 -0.94 8.42
N ASN A 233 24.49 -1.03 7.16
CA ASN A 233 24.95 0.12 6.39
C ASN A 233 23.83 1.14 6.13
N PHE A 234 22.60 0.69 5.81
CA PHE A 234 21.46 1.60 5.63
C PHE A 234 21.16 2.34 6.93
N LYS A 235 21.04 1.62 8.05
CA LYS A 235 20.78 2.24 9.37
C LYS A 235 21.88 3.23 9.78
N ALA A 236 23.14 2.92 9.50
CA ALA A 236 24.26 3.80 9.82
C ALA A 236 24.23 5.14 9.04
N ARG A 237 23.68 5.14 7.82
CA ARG A 237 23.55 6.32 6.96
C ARG A 237 22.26 7.11 7.18
N HIS A 238 21.26 6.49 7.79
CA HIS A 238 19.92 7.03 7.98
C HIS A 238 19.49 6.96 9.45
N LYS A 239 20.38 7.35 10.37
CA LYS A 239 20.18 7.25 11.82
C LYS A 239 18.89 7.92 12.28
N GLU A 240 18.54 9.02 11.64
CA GLU A 240 17.37 9.84 11.94
C GLU A 240 16.02 9.10 11.75
N LEU A 241 16.00 8.01 10.97
CA LEU A 241 14.84 7.12 10.83
C LEU A 241 14.71 6.10 11.97
N PHE A 242 15.79 5.82 12.69
CA PHE A 242 15.86 4.72 13.67
C PHE A 242 16.08 5.18 15.11
N GLU A 243 16.52 6.42 15.31
CA GLU A 243 16.61 7.08 16.61
C GLU A 243 15.21 7.58 17.00
N ASP A 244 14.76 7.27 18.22
CA ASP A 244 13.52 7.85 18.76
C ASP A 244 13.81 9.30 19.18
N ASP A 245 12.92 10.24 18.87
CA ASP A 245 13.10 11.68 19.17
C ASP A 245 12.97 12.01 20.68
N SER A 246 13.24 11.06 21.57
CA SER A 246 13.08 11.21 23.02
C SER A 246 14.42 11.18 23.74
N ASP A 247 15.01 12.37 23.91
CA ASP A 247 15.84 12.77 25.06
C ASP A 247 15.82 14.32 25.21
N GLU A 248 14.62 14.93 25.12
CA GLU A 248 14.33 16.26 25.70
C GLU A 248 12.94 16.28 26.35
#